data_AF-A0A2E6ZIW7-F1
#
_entry.id   AF-A0A2E6ZIW7-F1
#
_cell.length_a   1.000
_cell.length_b   1.000
_cell.length_c   1.000
_cell.angle_alpha   90.00
_cell.angle_beta   90.00
_cell.angle_gamma   90.00
#
_symmetry.space_group_name_H-M   'P 1'
#
loop_
_entity.id
_entity.type
_entity.pdbx_description
1 polymer ?
#
loop_
_entity_poly.entity_id
_entity_poly.type
_entity_poly.pdbx_seq_one_letter_code
_entity_poly.pdbx_strand_id
1 'polypeptide(L)' 'MTKKIKVGDRVYYEAPRIADRKKGSKPEFTVVELYDGGRMAKVQHDKGYIFTGYIVDRMTKYEGVA' A
#
# COMPACT_ATOMS: atom_id res chain seq x y z
N MET A 1 0.85 -8.68 16.08
CA MET A 1 -0.52 -8.57 15.53
C MET A 1 -0.43 -7.74 14.26
N THR A 2 -0.24 -8.36 13.10
CA THR A 2 -0.17 -7.62 11.83
C THR A 2 -1.57 -7.14 11.50
N LYS A 3 -1.82 -5.82 11.60
CA LYS A 3 -3.13 -5.23 11.31
C LYS A 3 -3.49 -5.60 9.87
N LYS A 4 -4.59 -6.34 9.67
CA LYS A 4 -5.07 -6.73 8.35
C LYS A 4 -5.34 -5.47 7.52
N ILE A 5 -4.64 -5.33 6.40
CA ILE A 5 -4.91 -4.28 5.41
C ILE A 5 -6.33 -4.47 4.87
N LYS A 6 -7.07 -3.37 4.72
CA LYS A 6 -8.42 -3.36 4.12
C LYS A 6 -8.52 -2.34 3.00
N VAL A 7 -9.54 -2.47 2.18
CA VAL A 7 -9.91 -1.44 1.20
C VAL A 7 -10.15 -0.10 1.91
N GLY A 8 -9.64 0.97 1.33
CA GLY A 8 -9.63 2.32 1.88
C GLY A 8 -8.44 2.62 2.79
N ASP A 9 -7.64 1.63 3.19
CA ASP A 9 -6.43 1.90 3.95
C ASP A 9 -5.37 2.58 3.08
N ARG A 10 -4.74 3.61 3.65
CA ARG A 10 -3.54 4.21 3.09
C ARG A 10 -2.33 3.38 3.49
N VAL A 11 -1.50 3.02 2.52
CA VAL A 11 -0.39 2.09 2.71
C VAL A 11 0.89 2.63 2.07
N TYR A 12 2.01 2.23 2.64
CA TYR A 12 3.31 2.24 1.99
C TYR A 12 3.55 0.86 1.41
N TYR A 13 4.12 0.82 0.21
CA TYR A 13 4.61 -0.42 -0.36
C TYR A 13 6.13 -0.40 -0.33
N GLU A 14 6.74 -1.32 0.38
CA GLU A 14 8.19 -1.48 0.32
C GLU A 14 8.56 -2.15 -1.01
N ALA A 15 8.82 -1.33 -2.02
CA ALA A 15 9.41 -1.83 -3.25
C ALA A 15 10.81 -2.41 -2.95
N PRO A 16 11.17 -3.57 -3.54
CA PRO A 16 12.43 -4.25 -3.25
C PRO A 16 13.69 -3.47 -3.68
N ARG A 17 13.54 -2.36 -4.43
CA ARG A 17 14.65 -1.53 -4.89
C ARG A 17 14.80 -0.28 -4.05
N ILE A 18 16.00 -0.08 -3.50
CA ILE A 18 16.40 1.06 -2.65
C ILE A 18 16.13 2.43 -3.31
N ALA A 19 16.10 2.51 -4.65
CA ALA A 19 15.84 3.75 -5.38
C ALA A 19 14.40 4.28 -5.23
N ASP A 20 13.42 3.38 -5.11
CA ASP A 20 12.01 3.71 -4.85
C ASP A 20 11.76 3.97 -3.36
N ARG A 21 12.72 3.60 -2.50
CA ARG A 21 12.71 3.73 -1.04
C ARG A 21 13.09 5.15 -0.61
N LYS A 22 12.67 6.19 -1.34
CA LYS A 22 12.88 7.61 -0.94
C LYS A 22 12.08 7.90 0.33
N LYS A 23 12.77 7.61 1.43
CA LYS A 23 12.51 7.91 2.83
C LYS A 23 11.97 9.34 2.98
N GLY A 24 10.66 9.50 3.17
CA GLY A 24 10.08 10.74 3.71
C GLY A 24 8.75 11.23 3.14
N SER A 25 8.20 10.72 2.04
CA SER A 25 7.04 11.34 1.39
C SER A 25 5.76 10.52 1.45
N LYS A 26 5.12 10.46 2.64
CA LYS A 26 3.69 10.15 2.86
C LYS A 26 3.15 8.82 2.28
N PRO A 27 2.00 8.31 2.74
CA PRO A 27 1.40 7.16 2.08
C PRO A 27 0.94 7.57 0.68
N GLU A 28 1.65 7.12 -0.34
CA GLU A 28 1.34 7.47 -1.73
C GLU A 28 0.15 6.66 -2.27
N PHE A 29 -0.24 5.58 -1.59
CA PHE A 29 -1.17 4.58 -2.10
C PHE A 29 -2.37 4.35 -1.19
N THR A 30 -3.56 4.27 -1.78
CA THR A 30 -4.81 3.85 -1.13
C THR A 30 -5.22 2.50 -1.68
N VAL A 31 -5.49 1.52 -0.82
CA VAL A 31 -5.98 0.20 -1.26
C VAL A 31 -7.39 0.35 -1.81
N VAL A 32 -7.59 0.02 -3.08
CA VAL A 32 -8.90 0.12 -3.74
C VAL A 32 -9.60 -1.24 -3.87
N GLU A 33 -8.83 -2.32 -3.94
CA GLU A 33 -9.38 -3.67 -4.05
C GLU A 33 -8.42 -4.68 -3.45
N LEU A 34 -8.96 -5.71 -2.79
CA LEU A 34 -8.21 -6.89 -2.34
C LEU A 34 -8.70 -8.10 -3.13
N TYR A 35 -7.76 -8.87 -3.67
CA TYR A 35 -8.04 -10.07 -4.45
C TYR A 35 -7.05 -11.17 -4.09
N ASP A 36 -7.17 -12.34 -4.73
CA ASP A 36 -6.39 -13.54 -4.37
C ASP A 36 -6.55 -13.92 -2.88
N GLY A 37 -7.81 -13.91 -2.39
CA GLY A 37 -8.12 -14.19 -0.99
C GLY A 37 -7.56 -13.14 0.00
N GLY A 38 -7.22 -11.94 -0.48
CA GLY A 38 -6.64 -10.86 0.32
C GLY A 38 -5.12 -10.88 0.41
N ARG A 39 -4.44 -11.69 -0.40
CA ARG A 39 -2.96 -11.70 -0.51
C ARG A 39 -2.45 -10.62 -1.44
N MET A 40 -3.26 -10.21 -2.40
CA MET A 40 -2.94 -9.17 -3.37
C MET A 40 -3.90 -8.00 -3.25
N ALA A 41 -3.40 -6.81 -3.57
CA ALA A 41 -4.19 -5.59 -3.63
C ALA A 41 -3.96 -4.83 -4.92
N LYS A 42 -5.02 -4.15 -5.34
CA LYS A 42 -4.94 -3.00 -6.22
C LYS A 42 -4.84 -1.75 -5.36
N VAL A 43 -3.98 -0.83 -5.75
CA VAL A 43 -3.76 0.41 -5.05
C VAL A 43 -3.88 1.60 -6.00
N GLN A 44 -4.44 2.70 -5.52
CA GLN A 44 -4.51 3.96 -6.23
C GLN A 44 -3.47 4.92 -5.64
N HIS A 45 -2.61 5.46 -6.50
CA HIS A 45 -1.69 6.52 -6.14
C HIS A 45 -2.44 7.85 -6.02
N ASP A 46 -2.02 8.75 -5.14
CA ASP A 46 -2.63 10.09 -4.95
C ASP A 46 -2.66 10.95 -6.25
N LYS A 47 -1.87 10.58 -7.27
CA LYS A 47 -1.86 11.21 -8.60
C LYS A 47 -2.93 10.64 -9.55
N GLY A 48 -3.77 9.73 -9.08
CA GLY A 48 -4.87 9.12 -9.84
C GLY A 48 -4.54 7.79 -10.53
N TYR A 49 -3.28 7.36 -10.55
CA TYR A 49 -2.87 6.10 -11.19
C TYR A 49 -3.29 4.88 -10.38
N ILE A 50 -3.80 3.83 -11.03
CA ILE A 50 -4.14 2.56 -10.39
C ILE A 50 -3.07 1.53 -10.74
N PHE A 51 -2.54 0.88 -9.72
CA PHE A 51 -1.57 -0.20 -9.84
C PHE A 51 -2.15 -1.50 -9.29
N THR A 52 -1.80 -2.61 -9.94
CA THR A 52 -2.28 -3.96 -9.59
C THR A 52 -1.09 -4.88 -9.31
N GLY A 53 -1.29 -5.98 -8.60
CA GLY A 53 -0.23 -6.97 -8.33
C GLY A 53 0.58 -6.70 -7.07
N TYR A 54 0.11 -5.83 -6.17
CA TYR A 54 0.83 -5.49 -4.96
C TYR A 54 0.57 -6.53 -3.88
N ILE A 55 1.63 -7.03 -3.25
CA ILE A 55 1.56 -8.07 -2.22
C ILE A 55 1.18 -7.42 -0.89
N VAL A 56 0.04 -7.79 -0.32
CA VAL A 56 -0.50 -7.22 0.93
C VAL A 56 0.47 -7.40 2.10
N ASP A 57 1.18 -8.52 2.14
CA ASP A 57 2.19 -8.80 3.17
C ASP A 57 3.38 -7.81 3.15
N ARG A 58 3.63 -7.17 2.01
CA ARG A 58 4.66 -6.12 1.85
C ARG A 58 4.10 -4.70 2.00
N MET A 59 2.83 -4.58 2.38
CA MET A 59 2.19 -3.29 2.65
C MET A 59 2.28 -2.94 4.12
N THR A 60 2.70 -1.72 4.40
CA THR A 60 2.66 -1.13 5.74
C THR A 60 1.55 -0.11 5.79
N LYS A 61 0.54 -0.35 6.62
CA LYS A 61 -0.53 0.63 6.85
C LYS A 61 0.03 1.93 7.42
N TYR A 62 -0.32 3.05 6.82
CA TYR A 62 -0.11 4.35 7.45
C TYR A 62 -1.24 4.61 8.43
N GLU A 63 -0.89 4.74 9.70
CA GLU A 63 -1.89 5.00 10.74
C GLU A 63 -2.23 6.48 10.89
N GLY A 64 -1.50 7.39 10.22
CA GLY A 64 -1.53 8.81 10.55
C GLY A 64 -0.97 9.01 11.96
N VAL A 65 -0.08 9.99 12.14
CA VAL A 65 0.16 10.45 13.51
C VAL A 65 -1.13 11.19 13.90
N ALA A 66 -1.81 10.67 14.93
CA ALA A 66 -2.99 11.30 15.51
C ALA A 66 -2.68 12.73 15.99
#